data_AF-A0A523MCR8-F1
#
_entry.id   AF-A0A523MCR8-F1
#
_cell.length_a   1.000
_cell.length_b   1.000
_cell.length_c   1.000
_cell.angle_alpha   90.00
_cell.angle_beta   90.00
_cell.angle_gamma   90.00
#
_symmetry.space_group_name_H-M   'P 1'
#
loop_
_entity.id
_entity.type
_entity.pdbx_description
1 polymer ?
#
loop_
_entity_poly.entity_id
_entity_poly.type
_entity_poly.pdbx_seq_one_letter_code
_entity_poly.pdbx_strand_id
1 'polypeptide(L)'
;MAASMQPGRADMHRRCFLLATASLTVFGSATTARAHHKLGRKECHAIKQKMQKLQSRLRRGTSARQGRKIHAQMRELQLRRFRGC
;
A
#
# COMPACT_ATOMS: atom_id res chain seq x y z
N MET A 1 9.59 -68.21 -15.94
CA MET A 1 8.41 -67.31 -15.86
C MET A 1 8.72 -66.25 -14.81
N ALA A 2 9.00 -65.01 -15.22
CA ALA A 2 9.20 -63.87 -14.32
C ALA A 2 8.37 -62.71 -14.85
N ALA A 3 7.44 -62.23 -14.03
CA ALA A 3 6.54 -61.13 -14.36
C ALA A 3 7.26 -59.78 -14.16
N SER A 4 7.37 -59.02 -15.24
CA SER A 4 7.95 -57.68 -15.26
C SER A 4 7.13 -56.70 -14.40
N MET A 5 7.77 -56.12 -13.37
CA MET A 5 7.28 -54.97 -12.63
C MET A 5 7.09 -53.78 -13.57
N GLN A 6 5.92 -53.13 -13.55
CA GLN A 6 5.64 -51.89 -14.28
C GLN A 6 6.13 -50.68 -13.46
N PRO A 7 7.17 -49.93 -13.89
CA PRO A 7 7.51 -48.65 -13.30
C PRO A 7 6.84 -47.56 -14.15
N GLY A 8 5.62 -47.13 -13.78
CA GLY A 8 4.90 -46.16 -14.62
C GLY A 8 3.94 -45.20 -13.93
N ARG A 9 3.54 -45.45 -12.67
CA ARG A 9 2.50 -44.66 -12.01
C ARG A 9 3.00 -43.57 -11.06
N ALA A 10 4.20 -43.71 -10.49
CA ALA A 10 4.73 -42.73 -9.53
C ALA A 10 5.21 -41.42 -10.20
N ASP A 11 5.68 -41.50 -11.45
CA ASP A 11 6.26 -40.35 -12.16
C ASP A 11 5.21 -39.33 -12.64
N MET A 12 4.01 -39.80 -12.99
CA MET A 12 2.91 -38.94 -13.45
C MET A 12 2.46 -37.96 -12.36
N HIS A 13 2.37 -38.42 -11.11
CA HIS A 13 1.93 -37.58 -10.00
C HIS A 13 2.95 -36.47 -9.68
N ARG A 14 4.26 -36.77 -9.77
CA ARG A 14 5.34 -35.81 -9.55
C ARG A 14 5.41 -34.75 -10.64
N ARG A 15 5.18 -35.13 -11.90
CA ARG A 15 5.11 -34.21 -13.05
C ARG A 15 3.86 -33.31 -13.00
N CYS A 16 2.71 -33.86 -12.60
CA CYS A 16 1.49 -33.07 -12.41
C CYS A 16 1.61 -32.08 -11.24
N PHE A 17 2.25 -32.45 -10.12
CA PHE A 17 2.51 -31.54 -8.99
C PHE A 17 3.47 -30.40 -9.38
N LEU A 18 4.49 -30.69 -10.19
CA LEU A 18 5.43 -29.69 -10.69
C LEU A 18 4.79 -28.72 -11.69
N LEU A 19 3.86 -29.18 -12.53
CA LEU A 19 3.11 -28.31 -13.44
C LEU A 19 2.10 -27.42 -12.69
N ALA A 20 1.46 -27.93 -11.62
CA ALA A 20 0.53 -27.15 -10.80
C ALA A 20 1.23 -26.04 -9.99
N THR A 21 2.49 -26.24 -9.62
CA THR A 21 3.30 -25.21 -8.92
C THR A 21 3.88 -24.16 -9.88
N ALA A 22 4.11 -24.52 -11.15
CA ALA A 22 4.55 -23.58 -12.18
C ALA A 22 3.48 -22.55 -12.59
N SER A 23 2.19 -22.90 -12.53
CA SER A 23 1.10 -21.96 -12.83
C SER A 23 0.76 -21.00 -11.68
N LEU A 24 1.20 -21.28 -10.45
CA LEU A 24 0.93 -20.43 -9.28
C LEU A 24 1.91 -19.26 -9.14
N THR A 25 3.05 -19.28 -9.84
CA THR A 25 4.08 -18.22 -9.73
C THR A 25 3.81 -16.98 -10.60
N VAL A 26 2.83 -17.04 -11.51
CA VAL A 26 2.41 -15.87 -12.32
C VAL A 26 1.58 -14.88 -11.49
N PHE A 27 1.05 -15.32 -10.34
CA PHE A 27 0.40 -14.47 -9.33
C PHE A 27 1.31 -14.17 -8.13
N GLY A 28 2.63 -14.18 -8.35
CA GLY A 28 3.58 -13.45 -7.51
C GLY A 28 3.27 -11.96 -7.64
N SER A 29 2.21 -11.53 -6.97
CA SER A 29 1.81 -10.15 -6.82
C SER A 29 3.06 -9.40 -6.41
N ALA A 30 3.65 -8.68 -7.36
CA ALA A 30 4.50 -7.56 -7.07
C ALA A 30 3.58 -6.54 -6.41
N THR A 31 3.26 -6.78 -5.14
CA THR A 31 3.04 -5.75 -4.14
C THR A 31 4.35 -4.99 -4.12
N THR A 32 4.54 -4.17 -5.16
CA THR A 32 5.44 -3.05 -5.17
C THR A 32 5.01 -2.28 -3.95
N ALA A 33 5.72 -2.53 -2.85
CA ALA A 33 5.67 -1.74 -1.65
C ALA A 33 5.76 -0.32 -2.17
N ARG A 34 4.64 0.40 -2.15
CA ARG A 34 4.61 1.81 -2.53
C ARG A 34 5.65 2.42 -1.63
N ALA A 35 6.83 2.68 -2.19
CA ALA A 35 7.90 3.38 -1.53
C ALA A 35 7.37 4.80 -1.40
N HIS A 36 6.53 5.00 -0.40
CA HIS A 36 6.07 6.29 0.00
C HIS A 36 7.34 7.04 0.38
N HIS A 37 7.78 7.97 -0.49
CA HIS A 37 8.91 8.84 -0.21
C HIS A 37 8.66 9.47 1.15
N LYS A 38 9.40 9.01 2.16
CA LYS A 38 9.26 9.52 3.51
C LYS A 38 9.69 10.99 3.48
N LEU A 39 8.75 11.88 3.74
CA LEU A 39 8.99 13.29 3.99
C LEU A 39 9.98 13.39 5.16
N GLY A 40 10.95 14.29 5.05
CA GLY A 40 11.90 14.51 6.13
C GLY A 40 11.21 15.04 7.39
N ARG A 41 11.79 14.81 8.58
CA ARG A 41 11.27 15.34 9.87
C ARG A 41 10.91 16.83 9.80
N LYS A 42 11.71 17.64 9.10
CA LYS A 42 11.48 19.08 8.90
C LYS A 42 10.17 19.36 8.14
N GLU A 43 9.88 18.61 7.10
CA GLU A 43 8.65 18.77 6.30
C GLU A 43 7.41 18.32 7.09
N CYS A 44 7.52 17.21 7.83
CA CYS A 44 6.47 16.76 8.73
C CYS A 44 6.13 17.81 9.80
N HIS A 45 7.15 18.47 10.34
CA HIS A 45 6.97 19.57 11.29
C HIS A 45 6.30 20.77 10.64
N ALA A 46 6.72 21.15 9.43
CA ALA A 46 6.12 22.25 8.68
C ALA A 46 4.63 21.99 8.35
N ILE A 47 4.28 20.74 7.99
CA ILE A 47 2.89 20.33 7.77
C ILE A 47 2.07 20.47 9.06
N LYS A 48 2.61 20.00 10.19
CA LYS A 48 1.96 20.14 11.51
C LYS A 48 1.70 21.61 11.86
N GLN A 49 2.69 22.50 11.67
CA GLN A 49 2.53 23.93 11.91
C GLN A 49 1.48 24.56 10.99
N LYS A 50 1.45 24.21 9.70
CA LYS A 50 0.42 24.68 8.76
C LYS A 50 -0.97 24.25 9.20
N MET A 51 -1.15 23.00 9.61
CA MET A 51 -2.42 22.52 10.13
C MET A 51 -2.88 23.29 11.38
N GLN A 52 -1.97 23.56 12.33
CA GLN A 52 -2.28 24.35 13.53
C GLN A 52 -2.69 25.79 13.16
N LYS A 53 -2.02 26.42 12.20
CA LYS A 53 -2.39 27.75 11.71
C LYS A 53 -3.79 27.74 11.08
N LEU A 54 -4.12 26.76 10.25
CA LEU A 54 -5.45 26.60 9.67
C LEU A 54 -6.53 26.39 10.75
N GLN A 55 -6.25 25.55 11.75
CA GLN A 55 -7.17 25.31 12.86
C GLN A 55 -7.39 26.59 13.70
N SER A 56 -6.35 27.38 13.95
CA SER A 56 -6.49 28.66 14.65
C SER A 56 -7.37 29.65 13.88
N ARG A 57 -7.30 29.65 12.53
CA ARG A 57 -8.17 30.49 11.69
C ARG A 57 -9.63 30.07 11.82
N LEU A 58 -9.93 28.77 11.81
CA LEU A 58 -11.28 28.27 12.05
C LEU A 58 -11.82 28.71 13.42
N ARG A 59 -11.00 28.64 14.48
CA ARG A 59 -11.40 29.07 15.84
C ARG A 59 -11.68 30.56 15.95
N ARG A 60 -11.00 31.41 15.16
CA ARG A 60 -11.22 32.87 15.14
C ARG A 60 -12.49 33.29 14.42
N GLY A 61 -13.24 32.35 13.85
CA GLY A 61 -14.41 32.62 13.04
C GLY A 61 -14.03 32.84 11.57
N THR A 62 -14.63 32.05 10.69
CA THR A 62 -14.51 32.18 9.24
C THR A 62 -15.88 32.00 8.61
N SER A 63 -16.12 32.62 7.45
CA SER A 63 -17.36 32.37 6.73
C SER A 63 -17.48 30.89 6.32
N ALA A 64 -18.70 30.38 6.16
CA ALA A 64 -18.92 28.97 5.80
C ALA A 64 -18.17 28.55 4.53
N ARG A 65 -18.07 29.44 3.54
CA ARG A 65 -17.31 29.20 2.30
C ARG A 65 -15.80 29.09 2.58
N GLN A 66 -15.25 29.94 3.45
CA GLN A 66 -13.84 29.88 3.85
C GLN A 66 -13.55 28.66 4.72
N GLY A 67 -14.44 28.31 5.65
CA GLY A 67 -14.34 27.12 6.48
C GLY A 67 -14.21 25.85 5.63
N ARG A 68 -15.10 25.67 4.63
CA ARG A 68 -15.02 24.54 3.69
C ARG A 68 -13.68 24.46 2.96
N LYS A 69 -13.14 25.59 2.51
CA LYS A 69 -11.81 25.63 1.87
C LYS A 69 -10.69 25.23 2.85
N ILE A 70 -10.75 25.72 4.09
CA ILE A 70 -9.77 25.38 5.12
C ILE A 70 -9.83 23.89 5.48
N HIS A 71 -11.02 23.31 5.59
CA HIS A 71 -11.19 21.88 5.82
C HIS A 71 -10.62 21.03 4.68
N ALA A 72 -10.83 21.43 3.42
CA ALA A 72 -10.23 20.76 2.27
C ALA A 72 -8.69 20.81 2.33
N GLN A 73 -8.11 21.97 2.63
CA GLN A 73 -6.66 22.14 2.81
C GLN A 73 -6.12 21.31 3.98
N MET A 74 -6.84 21.22 5.10
CA MET A 74 -6.46 20.37 6.23
C MET A 74 -6.44 18.89 5.84
N ARG A 75 -7.42 18.43 5.06
CA ARG A 75 -7.50 17.04 4.60
C ARG A 75 -6.32 16.68 3.71
N GLU A 76 -5.97 17.57 2.79
CA GLU A 76 -4.80 17.39 1.90
C GLU A 76 -3.50 17.30 2.70
N LEU A 77 -3.29 18.21 3.66
CA LEU A 77 -2.12 18.18 4.54
C LEU A 77 -2.06 16.92 5.41
N GLN A 78 -3.20 16.43 5.90
CA GLN A 78 -3.29 15.17 6.63
C GLN A 78 -2.89 13.98 5.76
N LEU A 79 -3.37 13.91 4.52
CA LEU A 79 -3.01 12.85 3.58
C LEU A 79 -1.52 12.89 3.25
N ARG A 80 -0.96 14.08 3.01
CA ARG A 80 0.47 14.26 2.78
C ARG A 80 1.29 13.83 3.98
N ARG A 81 0.84 14.17 5.20
CA ARG A 81 1.47 13.73 6.44
C ARG A 81 1.36 12.22 6.64
N PHE A 82 0.20 11.61 6.42
CA PHE A 82 0.00 10.16 6.59
C PHE A 82 0.80 9.32 5.60
N ARG A 83 0.99 9.85 4.38
CA ARG A 83 1.74 9.14 3.33
C ARG A 83 3.23 9.32 3.49
N GLY A 84 3.71 10.48 3.96
CA GLY A 84 5.14 10.79 3.94
C GLY A 84 5.80 10.87 5.31
N CYS A 85 5.05 11.11 6.37
CA CYS A 85 5.52 11.00 7.75
C CYS A 85 5.06 9.64 8.30
#